data_AF-A0A6A7LV30-F1
#
_entry.id   AF-A0A6A7LV30-F1
#
_cell.length_a   1.000
_cell.length_b   1.000
_cell.length_c   1.000
_cell.angle_alpha   90.00
_cell.angle_beta   90.00
_cell.angle_gamma   90.00
#
_symmetry.space_group_name_H-M   'P 1'
#
loop_
_entity.id
_entity.type
_entity.pdbx_description
1 polymer ?
#
loop_
_entity_poly.entity_id
_entity_poly.type
_entity_poly.pdbx_seq_one_letter_code
_entity_poly.pdbx_strand_id
1 'polypeptide(L)' 'GHPWMVGSQFHPEFRSRPGKPHPLFRGFIAACLSRQQPPSGTQPPSLASGLNADL' A
#
# COMPACT_ATOMS: atom_id res chain seq x y z
N GLY A 1 -6.00 -6.81 16.25
CA GLY A 1 -6.76 -7.28 15.06
C GLY A 1 -5.93 -7.02 13.82
N HIS A 2 -5.98 -7.89 12.82
CA HIS A 2 -5.22 -7.71 11.58
C HIS A 2 -6.07 -6.94 10.55
N PRO A 3 -5.55 -5.86 9.93
CA PRO A 3 -6.35 -4.95 9.08
C PRO A 3 -6.84 -5.59 7.77
N TRP A 4 -6.21 -6.69 7.34
CA TRP A 4 -6.61 -7.45 6.16
C TRP A 4 -6.34 -8.94 6.37
N MET A 5 -7.33 -9.74 6.76
CA MET A 5 -7.17 -11.19 7.02
C MET A 5 -8.22 -11.97 6.24
N VAL A 6 -7.77 -12.77 5.27
CA VAL A 6 -8.64 -13.52 4.35
C VAL A 6 -8.08 -14.93 4.18
N GLY A 7 -8.97 -15.93 4.15
CA GLY A 7 -8.67 -17.32 3.80
C GLY A 7 -9.69 -17.87 2.81
N SER A 8 -9.27 -18.82 1.99
CA SER A 8 -10.13 -19.50 0.99
C SER A 8 -9.83 -20.99 0.98
N GLN A 9 -10.85 -21.81 0.74
CA GLN A 9 -10.69 -23.25 0.47
C GLN A 9 -10.78 -23.60 -1.02
N PHE A 10 -11.33 -22.70 -1.85
CA PHE A 10 -11.32 -22.85 -3.30
C PHE A 10 -10.02 -22.31 -3.90
N HIS A 11 -9.77 -22.61 -5.17
CA HIS A 11 -8.61 -22.16 -5.95
C HIS A 11 -8.91 -20.87 -6.74
N PRO A 12 -8.70 -19.66 -6.16
CA PRO A 12 -8.91 -18.39 -6.86
C PRO A 12 -7.97 -18.20 -8.06
N GLU A 13 -6.86 -18.94 -8.11
CA GLU A 13 -5.84 -18.88 -9.14
C GLU A 13 -6.44 -19.16 -10.52
N PHE A 14 -7.29 -20.19 -10.62
CA PHE A 14 -7.86 -20.64 -11.90
C PHE A 14 -8.86 -19.66 -12.52
N ARG A 15 -9.36 -18.68 -11.74
CA ARG A 15 -10.29 -17.65 -12.23
C ARG A 15 -9.62 -16.30 -12.48
N SER A 16 -8.32 -16.17 -12.18
CA SER A 16 -7.56 -14.94 -12.40
C SER A 16 -7.10 -14.85 -13.86
N ARG A 17 -7.16 -13.66 -14.46
CA ARG A 17 -6.71 -13.39 -15.83
C ARG A 17 -5.86 -12.11 -15.86
N PRO A 18 -4.94 -11.92 -16.82
CA PRO A 18 -4.08 -10.74 -16.87
C PRO A 18 -4.82 -9.39 -16.80
N GLY A 19 -5.94 -9.24 -17.51
CA GLY A 19 -6.78 -8.03 -17.47
C GLY A 19 -7.90 -8.05 -16.44
N LYS A 20 -8.10 -9.17 -15.72
CA LYS A 20 -9.14 -9.32 -14.70
C LYS A 20 -8.63 -10.20 -13.56
N PRO A 21 -7.76 -9.64 -12.69
CA PRO A 21 -7.25 -10.39 -11.55
C PRO A 21 -8.39 -10.74 -10.60
N HIS A 22 -8.30 -11.91 -9.96
CA HIS A 22 -9.26 -12.29 -8.94
C HIS A 22 -9.28 -11.25 -7.80
N PRO A 23 -10.46 -10.88 -7.24
CA PRO A 23 -10.55 -9.84 -6.21
C PRO A 23 -9.66 -10.07 -5.00
N LEU A 24 -9.43 -11.33 -4.61
CA LEU A 24 -8.52 -11.69 -3.52
C LEU A 24 -7.11 -11.15 -3.74
N PHE A 25 -6.52 -11.38 -4.92
CA PHE A 25 -5.18 -10.92 -5.24
C PHE A 25 -5.11 -9.40 -5.39
N ARG A 26 -6.09 -8.81 -6.07
CA ARG A 26 -6.18 -7.34 -6.21
C ARG A 26 -6.28 -6.64 -4.85
N GLY A 27 -7.12 -7.17 -3.96
CA GLY A 27 -7.33 -6.65 -2.61
C GLY A 27 -6.08 -6.78 -1.73
N PHE A 28 -5.37 -7.90 -1.83
CA PHE A 28 -4.10 -8.08 -1.11
C PHE A 28 -3.06 -7.02 -1.49
N ILE A 29 -2.83 -6.81 -2.79
CA ILE A 29 -1.88 -5.79 -3.27
C ILE A 29 -2.32 -4.38 -2.85
N ALA A 30 -3.61 -4.07 -2.93
CA ALA A 30 -4.12 -2.79 -2.45
C ALA A 30 -3.86 -2.58 -0.95
N ALA A 31 -4.09 -3.60 -0.11
CA ALA A 31 -3.81 -3.53 1.31
C ALA A 31 -2.30 -3.35 1.59
N CYS A 32 -1.42 -3.99 0.82
CA CYS A 32 0.02 -3.75 0.89
C CYS A 32 0.38 -2.30 0.56
N LEU A 33 -0.18 -1.74 -0.52
CA LEU A 33 0.05 -0.34 -0.92
C LEU A 33 -0.45 0.65 0.13
N SER A 34 -1.64 0.43 0.68
CA SER A 34 -2.18 1.28 1.76
C SER A 34 -1.34 1.22 3.02
N ARG A 35 -0.67 0.09 3.29
CA ARG A 35 0.25 -0.03 4.43
C ARG A 35 1.61 0.61 4.17
N GLN A 36 2.05 0.66 2.91
CA GLN A 36 3.29 1.35 2.53
C GLN A 36 3.14 2.86 2.55
N GLN A 37 1.95 3.38 2.21
CA GLN A 37 1.71 4.81 2.29
C GLN A 37 1.74 5.26 3.77
N PRO A 38 2.64 6.18 4.14
CA PRO A 38 2.51 6.84 5.42
C PRO A 38 1.16 7.56 5.46
N PRO A 39 0.50 7.65 6.64
CA PRO A 39 -0.73 8.41 6.74
C PRO A 39 -0.49 9.80 6.16
N SER A 40 -1.37 10.25 5.29
CA SER A 40 -1.27 11.46 4.45
C SER A 40 -1.18 12.79 5.22
N GLY A 41 -0.91 12.74 6.53
CA GLY A 41 -0.57 13.86 7.41
C GLY A 41 0.86 13.83 7.96
N THR A 42 1.66 12.80 7.71
CA THR A 42 3.09 12.80 8.07
C THR A 42 3.86 13.59 7.01
N GLN A 43 3.87 14.91 7.14
CA GLN A 43 4.92 15.71 6.50
C GLN A 43 6.27 15.08 6.94
N PRO A 44 7.16 14.70 6.01
CA PRO A 44 8.51 14.36 6.40
C PRO A 44 9.07 15.56 7.19
N PRO A 45 9.88 15.36 8.25
CA PRO A 45 10.50 16.48 8.92
C PRO A 45 11.26 17.25 7.83
N SER A 46 10.73 18.43 7.48
CA SER A 46 11.35 19.33 6.53
C SER A 46 12.71 19.64 7.11
N LEU A 47 13.75 18.99 6.59
CA LEU A 47 15.13 19.35 6.89
C LEU A 47 15.23 20.83 6.55
N ALA A 48 15.35 21.61 7.62
CA ALA A 48 15.45 23.05 7.66
C ALA A 48 15.91 23.66 6.33
N SER A 49 15.03 24.39 5.66
CA SER A 49 15.40 25.38 4.64
C SER A 49 16.00 26.63 5.31
N GLY A 50 16.88 26.39 6.28
CA GLY A 50 17.51 27.36 7.16
C GLY A 50 19.01 27.18 7.13
N LEU A 51 19.61 27.24 5.94
CA LEU A 51 20.98 27.72 5.79
C LEU A 51 20.92 28.96 4.91
N ASN A 52 20.82 30.12 5.57
CA ASN A 52 21.28 31.37 4.99
C ASN A 52 22.75 31.17 4.60
N ALA A 53 23.03 31.24 3.31
CA ALA A 53 24.36 31.57 2.83
C ALA A 53 24.40 33.10 2.62
N ASP A 54 24.37 33.84 3.73
CA ASP A 54 25.13 35.07 3.81
C ASP A 54 26.59 34.65 3.99
N LEU A 55 27.36 34.71 2.90
CA LEU A 55 28.79 35.04 2.78
C LEU A 55 29.22 34.85 1.31
#